data_AF-A0ABD0YF84-F1
#
_entry.id   AF-A0ABD0YF84-F1
#
_cell.length_a   1.000
_cell.length_b   1.000
_cell.length_c   1.000
_cell.angle_alpha   90.00
_cell.angle_beta   90.00
_cell.angle_gamma   90.00
#
_symmetry.space_group_name_H-M   'P 1'
#
loop_
_entity.id
_entity.type
_entity.pdbx_description
1 polymer ?
#
loop_
_entity_poly.entity_id
_entity_poly.type
_entity_poly.pdbx_seq_one_letter_code
_entity_poly.pdbx_strand_id
1 'polypeptide(L)'
;MWLMGKLLRASKAFYMRRTFSDNLTYRLIFEDYVHSMVALGESPIEFFIEGTRSRSAKSLMPKLGFLGMVLEPFFSGDVPDITIVPVSINYDRLLEEVLFAYEHLGIPKPKESTVVSP
;
A
#
# COMPACT_ATOMS: atom_id res chain seq x y z
N MET A 1 18.32 6.31 5.06
CA MET A 1 17.59 5.02 5.08
C MET A 1 18.01 4.12 3.90
N TRP A 2 19.32 3.88 3.71
CA TRP A 2 19.83 3.09 2.57
C TRP A 2 19.66 1.58 2.77
N LEU A 3 19.84 1.11 4.01
CA LEU A 3 19.74 -0.30 4.37
C LEU A 3 18.33 -0.86 4.13
N MET A 4 17.30 -0.17 4.60
CA MET A 4 15.90 -0.59 4.44
C MET A 4 15.50 -0.71 2.96
N GLY A 5 15.86 0.28 2.14
CA GLY A 5 15.55 0.24 0.70
C GLY A 5 16.27 -0.87 -0.07
N LYS A 6 17.43 -1.31 0.41
CA LYS A 6 18.13 -2.50 -0.14
C LYS A 6 17.42 -3.79 0.24
N LEU A 7 17.05 -3.94 1.51
CA LEU A 7 16.31 -5.10 2.00
C LEU A 7 14.98 -5.27 1.27
N LEU A 8 14.19 -4.20 1.14
CA LEU A 8 12.91 -4.23 0.44
C LEU A 8 13.07 -4.62 -1.05
N ARG A 9 14.10 -4.09 -1.73
CA ARG A 9 14.37 -4.49 -3.11
C ARG A 9 14.82 -5.94 -3.23
N ALA A 10 15.60 -6.44 -2.25
CA ALA A 10 15.99 -7.84 -2.21
C ALA A 10 14.79 -8.78 -1.96
N SER A 11 13.74 -8.30 -1.28
CA SER A 11 12.48 -9.04 -1.07
C SER A 11 11.45 -8.84 -2.18
N LYS A 12 11.88 -8.44 -3.39
CA LYS A 12 11.00 -8.15 -4.55
C LYS A 12 9.93 -7.06 -4.30
N ALA A 13 10.11 -6.18 -3.32
CA ALA A 13 9.20 -5.05 -3.14
C ALA A 13 9.40 -4.02 -4.27
N PHE A 14 8.30 -3.48 -4.77
CA PHE A 14 8.27 -2.40 -5.74
C PHE A 14 7.71 -1.11 -5.12
N TYR A 15 7.96 0.02 -5.78
CA TYR A 15 7.57 1.34 -5.28
C TYR A 15 6.51 1.96 -6.20
N MET A 16 5.44 2.46 -5.58
CA MET A 16 4.31 3.10 -6.25
C MET A 16 4.24 4.58 -5.84
N ARG A 17 3.93 5.47 -6.79
CA ARG A 17 3.59 6.87 -6.46
C ARG A 17 2.23 6.90 -5.75
N ARG A 18 2.04 7.87 -4.84
CA ARG A 18 0.73 8.04 -4.17
C ARG A 18 -0.38 8.55 -5.09
N THR A 19 0.01 9.24 -6.17
CA THR A 19 -0.90 9.89 -7.10
C THR A 19 -0.53 9.52 -8.53
N PHE A 20 -1.55 9.21 -9.33
CA PHE A 20 -1.44 8.79 -10.74
C PHE A 20 -2.05 9.80 -11.71
N SER A 21 -2.77 10.79 -11.20
CA SER A 21 -3.56 11.74 -12.00
C SER A 21 -2.71 12.72 -12.81
N ASP A 22 -1.43 12.88 -12.46
CA ASP A 22 -0.52 13.82 -13.11
C ASP A 22 0.18 13.23 -14.34
N ASN A 23 0.21 11.90 -14.49
CA ASN A 23 1.01 11.25 -15.53
C ASN A 23 0.38 9.92 -16.00
N LEU A 24 -0.31 9.98 -17.14
CA LEU A 24 -0.92 8.80 -17.77
C LEU A 24 0.13 7.75 -18.17
N THR A 25 1.29 8.17 -18.66
CA THR A 25 2.38 7.26 -19.07
C THR A 25 2.88 6.44 -17.88
N TYR A 26 3.07 7.08 -16.72
CA TYR A 26 3.44 6.37 -15.49
C TYR A 26 2.38 5.35 -15.11
N ARG A 27 1.09 5.74 -15.18
CA ARG A 27 -0.02 4.84 -14.88
C ARG A 27 0.00 3.60 -15.77
N LEU A 28 0.08 3.78 -17.10
CA LEU A 28 0.06 2.67 -18.05
C LEU A 28 1.27 1.73 -17.87
N ILE A 29 2.47 2.29 -17.71
CA ILE A 29 3.68 1.49 -17.45
C ILE A 29 3.54 0.70 -16.15
N PHE A 30 2.98 1.32 -15.11
CA PHE A 30 2.79 0.67 -13.83
C PHE A 30 1.72 -0.43 -13.89
N GLU A 31 0.62 -0.19 -14.61
CA GLU A 31 -0.43 -1.20 -14.88
C GLU A 31 0.16 -2.40 -15.61
N ASP A 32 0.92 -2.18 -16.68
CA ASP A 32 1.59 -3.25 -17.45
C ASP A 32 2.65 -4.01 -16.63
N TYR A 33 3.36 -3.30 -15.75
CA TYR A 33 4.31 -3.91 -14.81
C TYR A 33 3.61 -4.84 -13.81
N VAL A 34 2.50 -4.39 -13.21
CA VAL A 34 1.68 -5.23 -12.30
C VAL A 34 1.08 -6.41 -13.05
N HIS A 35 0.57 -6.17 -14.26
CA HIS A 35 0.05 -7.21 -15.13
C HIS A 35 1.08 -8.32 -15.37
N SER A 36 2.29 -7.94 -15.75
CA SER A 36 3.41 -8.87 -15.95
C SER A 36 3.78 -9.63 -14.69
N MET A 37 3.79 -8.99 -13.51
CA MET A 37 4.08 -9.66 -12.24
C MET A 37 3.04 -10.73 -11.90
N VAL A 38 1.75 -10.44 -12.09
CA VAL A 38 0.67 -11.40 -11.83
C VAL A 38 0.71 -12.55 -12.85
N ALA A 39 0.93 -12.23 -14.12
CA ALA A 39 1.02 -13.23 -15.20
C ALA A 39 2.19 -14.20 -15.01
N LEU A 40 3.35 -13.71 -14.56
CA LEU A 40 4.51 -14.55 -14.26
C LEU A 40 4.30 -15.42 -13.01
N GLY A 41 3.53 -14.95 -12.02
CA GLY A 41 3.17 -15.71 -10.83
C GLY A 41 4.34 -16.10 -9.91
N GLU A 42 5.51 -15.47 -10.03
CA GLU A 42 6.71 -15.86 -9.27
C GLU A 42 6.63 -15.60 -7.77
N SER A 43 5.81 -14.64 -7.33
CA SER A 43 5.75 -14.19 -5.95
C SER A 43 4.39 -13.56 -5.62
N PRO A 44 3.86 -13.78 -4.41
CA PRO A 44 2.60 -13.17 -4.00
C PRO A 44 2.76 -11.65 -3.87
N ILE A 45 1.71 -10.91 -4.25
CA ILE A 45 1.67 -9.45 -4.13
C ILE A 45 0.94 -9.09 -2.84
N GLU A 46 1.65 -8.46 -1.91
CA GLU A 46 1.08 -7.91 -0.68
C GLU A 46 0.81 -6.41 -0.85
N PHE A 47 -0.41 -5.99 -0.49
CA PHE A 47 -0.76 -4.58 -0.48
C PHE A 47 -1.83 -4.26 0.57
N PHE A 48 -1.85 -3.00 1.00
CA PHE A 48 -2.85 -2.49 1.93
C PHE A 48 -3.88 -1.66 1.16
N ILE A 49 -5.12 -2.11 1.13
CA ILE A 49 -6.19 -1.49 0.32
C ILE A 49 -6.46 -0.03 0.73
N GLU A 50 -6.15 0.34 1.96
CA GLU A 50 -6.28 1.71 2.48
C GLU A 50 -5.18 2.65 1.95
N GLY A 51 -4.01 2.09 1.60
CA GLY A 51 -2.82 2.82 1.14
C GLY A 51 -2.09 3.62 2.23
N THR A 52 -2.56 3.57 3.48
CA THR A 52 -1.96 4.23 4.65
C THR A 52 -2.19 3.38 5.90
N ARG A 53 -1.43 3.66 6.97
CA ARG A 53 -1.65 3.01 8.28
C ARG A 53 -2.91 3.58 8.93
N SER A 54 -3.76 2.72 9.47
CA SER A 54 -4.83 3.14 10.37
C SER A 54 -4.25 3.67 11.69
N ARG A 55 -4.89 4.71 12.25
CA ARG A 55 -4.49 5.36 13.51
C ARG A 55 -5.56 5.31 14.59
N SER A 56 -6.83 5.21 14.19
CA SER A 56 -7.99 5.24 15.09
C SER A 56 -8.56 3.85 15.37
N ALA A 57 -7.80 2.78 15.05
CA ALA A 57 -8.25 1.39 15.03
C ALA A 57 -9.50 1.13 14.14
N LYS A 58 -9.86 2.11 13.29
CA LYS A 58 -10.94 1.99 12.31
C LYS A 58 -10.35 1.72 10.95
N SER A 59 -11.00 0.84 10.19
CA SER A 59 -10.64 0.66 8.78
C SER A 59 -10.95 1.93 8.01
N LEU A 60 -10.01 2.35 7.17
CA LEU A 60 -10.20 3.45 6.23
C LEU A 60 -10.92 2.95 4.98
N MET A 61 -11.49 3.89 4.22
CA MET A 61 -12.16 3.53 2.97
C MET A 61 -11.17 2.83 2.01
N PRO A 62 -11.54 1.65 1.47
CA PRO A 62 -10.66 0.92 0.57
C PRO A 62 -10.49 1.66 -0.76
N LYS A 63 -9.25 1.70 -1.25
CA LYS A 63 -8.90 2.19 -2.59
C LYS A 63 -8.80 1.01 -3.54
N LEU A 64 -9.82 0.85 -4.38
CA LEU A 64 -9.94 -0.30 -5.29
C LEU A 64 -9.01 -0.23 -6.52
N GLY A 65 -8.35 0.90 -6.77
CA GLY A 65 -7.54 1.10 -7.97
C GLY A 65 -6.46 0.02 -8.16
N PHE A 66 -5.65 -0.24 -7.14
CA PHE A 66 -4.60 -1.25 -7.22
C PHE A 66 -5.15 -2.67 -7.30
N LEU A 67 -6.23 -2.96 -6.56
CA LEU A 67 -6.90 -4.26 -6.63
C LEU A 67 -7.42 -4.54 -8.06
N GLY A 68 -7.97 -3.53 -8.73
CA GLY A 68 -8.37 -3.63 -10.13
C GLY A 68 -7.20 -3.99 -11.04
N MET A 69 -6.04 -3.35 -10.89
CA MET A 69 -4.84 -3.65 -11.68
C MET A 69 -4.35 -5.09 -11.49
N VAL A 70 -4.47 -5.63 -10.27
CA VAL A 70 -4.09 -7.02 -9.96
C VAL A 70 -5.08 -8.03 -10.56
N LEU A 71 -6.36 -7.68 -10.65
CA LEU A 71 -7.40 -8.55 -11.19
C LEU A 71 -7.52 -8.50 -12.72
N GLU A 72 -7.02 -7.45 -13.36
CA GLU A 72 -7.05 -7.28 -14.81
C GLU A 72 -6.53 -8.52 -15.59
N PRO A 73 -5.36 -9.12 -15.27
CA PRO A 73 -4.88 -10.33 -15.97
C PRO A 73 -5.84 -11.52 -15.94
N PHE A 74 -6.67 -11.63 -14.90
CA PHE A 74 -7.69 -12.67 -14.82
C PHE A 74 -8.89 -12.35 -15.73
N PHE A 75 -9.32 -11.10 -15.76
CA PHE A 75 -10.42 -10.67 -16.62
C PHE A 75 -10.06 -10.64 -18.11
N SER A 76 -8.80 -10.34 -18.45
CA SER A 76 -8.29 -10.42 -19.83
C SER A 76 -8.07 -11.87 -20.29
N GLY A 77 -8.07 -12.84 -19.37
CA GLY A 77 -7.86 -14.25 -19.65
C GLY A 77 -6.39 -14.66 -19.78
N ASP A 78 -5.46 -13.78 -19.40
CA ASP A 78 -4.01 -14.04 -19.41
C ASP A 78 -3.61 -15.01 -18.28
N VAL A 79 -4.37 -15.03 -17.18
CA VAL A 79 -4.15 -15.92 -16.03
C VAL A 79 -5.42 -16.71 -15.74
N PRO A 80 -5.33 -18.04 -15.54
CA PRO A 80 -6.50 -18.88 -15.34
C PRO A 80 -7.21 -18.67 -13.99
N ASP A 81 -6.50 -18.23 -12.95
CA ASP A 81 -7.05 -18.04 -11.60
C ASP A 81 -6.20 -17.06 -10.76
N ILE A 82 -6.84 -16.35 -9.82
CA ILE A 82 -6.20 -15.49 -8.82
C ILE A 82 -6.81 -15.75 -7.44
N THR A 83 -5.96 -16.12 -6.48
CA THR A 83 -6.36 -16.27 -5.08
C THR A 83 -6.13 -14.98 -4.30
N ILE A 84 -7.18 -14.44 -3.68
CA ILE A 84 -7.08 -13.31 -2.74
C ILE A 84 -7.11 -13.84 -1.31
N VAL A 85 -6.07 -13.55 -0.54
CA VAL A 85 -5.98 -13.89 0.90
C VAL A 85 -6.18 -12.63 1.72
N PRO A 86 -7.35 -12.41 2.34
CA PRO A 86 -7.55 -11.26 3.21
C PRO A 86 -6.77 -11.44 4.52
N VAL A 87 -5.94 -10.45 4.85
CA VAL A 87 -5.15 -10.43 6.10
C VAL A 87 -5.56 -9.20 6.92
N SER A 88 -5.87 -9.41 8.20
CA SER A 88 -6.15 -8.35 9.16
C SER A 88 -5.02 -8.29 10.19
N ILE A 89 -4.48 -7.09 10.42
CA ILE A 89 -3.45 -6.84 11.42
C ILE A 89 -4.02 -5.85 12.43
N ASN A 90 -4.13 -6.28 13.68
CA ASN A 90 -4.60 -5.46 14.79
C ASN A 90 -3.48 -5.33 15.83
N TYR A 91 -3.41 -4.16 16.47
CA TYR A 91 -2.45 -3.86 17.52
C TYR A 91 -3.20 -3.56 18.82
N ASP A 92 -2.76 -4.15 19.93
CA ASP A 92 -3.34 -3.87 21.25
C ASP A 92 -3.02 -2.46 21.74
N ARG A 93 -1.89 -1.91 21.32
CA ARG A 93 -1.40 -0.59 21.73
C ARG A 93 -1.17 0.32 20.54
N LEU A 94 -1.74 1.52 20.61
CA LEU A 94 -1.51 2.54 19.58
C LEU A 94 -0.16 3.22 19.89
N LEU A 95 0.74 3.27 18.91
CA LEU A 95 2.02 3.97 19.06
C LEU A 95 1.85 5.48 19.30
N GLU A 96 0.71 6.04 18.90
CA GLU A 96 0.42 7.47 18.92
C GLU A 96 -0.77 7.81 19.86
N GLU A 97 -0.96 7.08 20.97
CA GLU A 97 -2.08 7.27 21.91
C GLU A 97 -2.33 8.74 22.29
N VAL A 98 -1.27 9.46 22.66
CA VAL A 98 -1.36 10.85 23.11
C VAL A 98 -1.75 11.80 21.97
N LEU A 99 -1.12 11.64 20.80
CA LEU A 99 -1.44 12.46 19.62
C LEU A 99 -2.86 12.20 19.13
N PHE A 100 -3.33 10.96 19.25
CA PHE A 100 -4.69 10.58 18.92
C PHE A 100 -5.73 11.21 19.87
N ALA A 101 -5.43 11.25 21.17
CA ALA A 101 -6.27 11.96 22.14
C ALA A 101 -6.38 13.47 21.80
N TYR A 102 -5.27 14.10 21.40
CA TYR A 102 -5.26 15.51 20.98
C TYR A 102 -6.04 15.76 19.68
N GLU A 103 -6.00 14.83 18.72
CA GLU A 103 -6.82 14.89 17.51
C GLU A 103 -8.31 14.83 17.82
N HIS A 104 -8.71 14.01 18.79
CA HIS A 104 -10.09 13.97 19.28
C HIS A 104 -10.52 15.28 19.97
N LEU A 105 -9.57 16.05 20.50
CA LEU A 105 -9.80 17.38 21.05
C LEU A 105 -9.75 18.48 19.98
N GLY A 106 -9.59 18.12 18.70
CA GLY A 106 -9.57 19.05 17.56
C GLY A 106 -8.20 19.64 17.22
N ILE A 107 -7.13 19.17 17.85
CA ILE A 107 -5.77 19.64 17.54
C ILE A 107 -5.29 18.95 16.25
N PRO A 108 -4.84 19.70 15.24
CA PRO A 108 -4.43 19.13 13.97
C PRO A 108 -3.16 18.30 14.09
N LYS A 109 -3.08 17.25 13.28
CA LYS A 109 -1.96 16.31 13.26
C LYS A 109 -0.63 17.00 12.90
N PRO A 110 0.45 16.77 13.68
CA PRO A 110 1.80 17.14 13.27
C PRO A 110 2.29 16.27 12.11
N LYS A 111 2.99 16.86 11.13
CA LYS A 111 3.50 16.14 9.97
C LYS A 111 4.56 15.12 10.41
N GLU A 112 4.37 13.85 10.06
CA GLU A 112 5.33 12.78 10.36
C GLU A 112 6.70 13.11 9.73
N SER A 113 7.75 13.01 10.53
CA SER A 113 9.14 13.19 10.12
C SER A 113 9.92 11.92 10.45
N THR A 114 10.71 11.43 9.49
CA THR A 114 11.71 10.37 9.71
C THR A 114 12.98 10.86 10.40
N VAL A 115 13.11 12.16 10.64
CA VAL A 115 14.19 12.74 11.43
C VAL A 115 13.74 12.67 12.89
N VAL A 116 14.44 11.87 13.68
CA VAL A 116 14.26 11.82 15.13
C VAL A 116 14.50 13.25 15.64
N SER A 117 13.46 13.88 16.18
CA SER A 117 13.62 15.14 16.89
C SER A 117 14.59 14.88 18.05
N PRO A 118 15.67 15.66 18.19
CA PRO A 118 16.62 15.50 19.29
C PRO A 118 15.94 15.73 20.66
#